data_AF-A0A1X2LDZ7-F1
#
_entry.id   AF-A0A1X2LDZ7-F1
#
_cell.length_a   1.000
_cell.length_b   1.000
_cell.length_c   1.000
_cell.angle_alpha   90.00
_cell.angle_beta   90.00
_cell.angle_gamma   90.00
#
_symmetry.space_group_name_H-M   'P 1'
#
loop_
_entity.id
_entity.type
_entity.pdbx_description
1 polymer ?
#
loop_
_entity_poly.entity_id
_entity_poly.type
_entity_poly.pdbx_seq_one_letter_code
_entity_poly.pdbx_strand_id
1 'polypeptide(L)'
;MLDDDCNLIGTSGFYVDVTDSLHSDITKVLSAVADSRAQIEQAKGVLMAAYNVSPERAFETLVWRSQEANLKLREIASRFLAALAHQAASPETRSPIDQALLTLE
;
A
#
# COMPACT_ATOMS: atom_id res chain seq x y z
N MET A 1 21.10 41.79 -10.04
CA MET A 1 21.06 43.27 -10.01
C MET A 1 22.25 43.78 -10.79
N LEU A 2 22.03 44.73 -11.68
CA LEU A 2 23.05 45.37 -12.50
C LEU A 2 23.08 46.87 -12.14
N ASP A 3 24.22 47.53 -12.25
CA ASP A 3 24.31 48.99 -12.16
C ASP A 3 24.00 49.65 -13.52
N ASP A 4 24.07 50.98 -13.56
CA ASP A 4 23.79 51.80 -14.74
C ASP A 4 24.79 51.54 -15.89
N ASP A 5 25.95 50.97 -15.59
CA ASP A 5 26.97 50.55 -16.56
C ASP A 5 26.81 49.06 -16.97
N CYS A 6 25.68 48.44 -16.63
CA CYS A 6 25.36 47.04 -16.90
C CYS A 6 26.33 46.01 -16.26
N ASN A 7 27.03 46.38 -15.20
CA ASN A 7 27.89 45.46 -14.45
C ASN A 7 27.10 44.75 -13.34
N LEU A 8 27.37 43.46 -13.13
CA LEU A 8 26.70 42.64 -12.12
C LEU A 8 27.12 43.07 -10.71
N ILE A 9 26.31 43.91 -10.08
CA ILE A 9 26.56 44.43 -8.73
C ILE A 9 25.97 43.58 -7.60
N GLY A 10 25.20 42.54 -7.92
CA GLY A 10 24.77 41.61 -6.88
C GLY A 10 23.70 40.61 -7.29
N THR A 11 23.57 39.59 -6.47
CA THR A 11 22.49 38.60 -6.51
C THR A 11 21.53 38.88 -5.36
N SER A 12 20.24 38.97 -5.68
CA SER A 12 19.18 38.99 -4.67
C SER A 12 18.58 37.60 -4.62
N GLY A 13 18.49 37.03 -3.43
CA GLY A 13 17.90 35.72 -3.20
C GLY A 13 17.26 35.69 -1.82
N PHE A 14 16.23 34.88 -1.67
CA PHE A 14 15.61 34.60 -0.39
C PHE A 14 16.11 33.23 0.08
N TYR A 15 16.48 33.12 1.34
CA TYR A 15 16.66 31.83 1.99
C TYR A 15 15.28 31.37 2.47
N VAL A 16 14.67 30.46 1.72
CA VAL A 16 13.43 29.80 2.12
C VAL A 16 13.82 28.53 2.84
N ASP A 17 13.46 28.43 4.12
CA ASP A 17 13.57 27.19 4.86
C ASP A 17 12.53 26.20 4.35
N VAL A 18 12.99 25.18 3.62
CA VAL A 18 12.15 24.11 3.06
C VAL A 18 12.14 22.85 3.92
N THR A 19 12.71 22.91 5.13
CA THR A 19 12.81 21.75 6.03
C THR A 19 11.45 21.12 6.29
N ASP A 20 10.43 21.93 6.59
CA ASP A 20 9.06 21.46 6.85
C ASP A 20 8.37 20.90 5.59
N SER A 21 8.62 21.50 4.42
CA SER A 21 8.05 21.04 3.15
C SER A 21 8.64 19.67 2.76
N LEU A 22 9.95 19.48 2.94
CA LEU A 22 10.60 18.19 2.66
C LEU A 22 10.21 17.12 3.67
N HIS A 23 10.01 17.50 4.94
CA HIS A 23 9.53 16.58 5.97
C HIS A 23 8.11 16.07 5.65
N SER A 24 7.21 16.95 5.18
CA SER A 24 5.86 16.58 4.75
C SER A 24 5.87 15.56 3.60
N ASP A 25 6.76 15.72 2.63
CA ASP A 25 6.84 14.84 1.46
C ASP A 25 7.40 13.46 1.82
N ILE A 26 8.37 13.37 2.74
CA ILE A 26 8.87 12.09 3.26
C ILE A 26 7.78 11.34 4.02
N THR A 27 7.00 12.02 4.87
CA THR A 27 5.90 11.38 5.61
C THR A 27 4.83 10.82 4.67
N LYS A 28 4.48 11.53 3.59
CA LYS A 28 3.50 11.07 2.60
C LYS A 28 3.98 9.82 1.85
N VAL A 29 5.25 9.80 1.43
CA VAL A 29 5.83 8.63 0.74
C VAL A 29 5.87 7.42 1.69
N LEU A 30 6.23 7.63 2.96
CA LEU A 30 6.28 6.56 3.94
C LEU A 30 4.89 5.97 4.23
N SER A 31 3.86 6.82 4.35
CA SER A 31 2.47 6.39 4.49
C SER A 31 2.02 5.54 3.31
N ALA A 32 2.27 6.01 2.07
CA ALA A 32 1.87 5.28 0.88
C ALA A 32 2.53 3.90 0.77
N VAL A 33 3.78 3.75 1.23
CA VAL A 33 4.49 2.46 1.27
C VAL A 33 3.90 1.54 2.35
N ALA A 34 3.57 2.09 3.53
CA ALA A 34 2.94 1.34 4.62
C ALA A 34 1.55 0.81 4.21
N ASP A 35 0.71 1.65 3.62
CA ASP A 35 -0.62 1.28 3.14
C ASP A 35 -0.56 0.17 2.08
N SER A 36 0.46 0.24 1.21
CA SER A 36 0.72 -0.78 0.20
C SER A 36 1.06 -2.14 0.80
N ARG A 37 1.88 -2.16 1.85
CA ARG A 37 2.21 -3.41 2.56
C ARG A 37 0.99 -3.95 3.29
N ALA A 38 0.18 -3.11 3.93
CA ALA A 38 -1.00 -3.54 4.66
C ALA A 38 -1.99 -4.32 3.78
N GLN A 39 -2.29 -3.82 2.57
CA GLN A 39 -3.23 -4.51 1.65
C GLN A 39 -2.70 -5.86 1.15
N ILE A 40 -1.40 -5.95 0.86
CA ILE A 40 -0.77 -7.20 0.42
C ILE A 40 -0.81 -8.24 1.55
N GLU A 41 -0.49 -7.84 2.78
CA GLU A 41 -0.53 -8.73 3.94
C GLU A 41 -1.96 -9.20 4.27
N GLN A 42 -2.96 -8.33 4.16
CA GLN A 42 -4.37 -8.73 4.30
C GLN A 42 -4.79 -9.74 3.22
N ALA A 43 -4.50 -9.46 1.95
CA ALA A 43 -4.81 -10.36 0.85
C ALA A 43 -4.13 -11.73 1.05
N LYS A 44 -2.87 -11.74 1.51
CA LYS A 44 -2.14 -12.96 1.85
C LYS A 44 -2.85 -13.75 2.96
N GLY A 45 -3.26 -13.09 4.05
CA GLY A 45 -4.00 -13.73 5.14
C GLY A 45 -5.32 -14.36 4.69
N VAL A 46 -6.07 -13.68 3.81
CA VAL A 46 -7.31 -14.23 3.23
C VAL A 46 -7.02 -15.50 2.41
N LEU A 47 -5.98 -15.50 1.58
CA LEU A 47 -5.59 -16.68 0.80
C LEU A 47 -5.13 -17.84 1.70
N MET A 48 -4.38 -17.54 2.76
CA MET A 48 -3.97 -18.55 3.73
C MET A 48 -5.18 -19.24 4.37
N ALA A 49 -6.17 -18.45 4.83
CA ALA A 49 -7.38 -18.97 5.44
C ALA A 49 -8.27 -19.75 4.46
N ALA A 50 -8.43 -19.23 3.23
CA ALA A 50 -9.31 -19.84 2.23
C ALA A 50 -8.74 -21.12 1.62
N TYR A 51 -7.42 -21.19 1.42
CA TYR A 51 -6.77 -22.31 0.73
C TYR A 51 -5.95 -23.23 1.65
N ASN A 52 -5.85 -22.91 2.95
CA ASN A 52 -5.03 -23.63 3.92
C ASN A 52 -3.57 -23.80 3.45
N VAL A 53 -2.97 -22.70 3.00
CA VAL A 53 -1.59 -22.66 2.47
C VAL A 53 -0.67 -21.82 3.34
N SER A 54 0.64 -22.03 3.21
CA SER A 54 1.65 -21.21 3.89
C SER A 54 1.60 -19.75 3.41
N PRO A 55 2.09 -18.79 4.22
CA PRO A 55 2.16 -17.39 3.81
C PRO A 55 3.00 -17.20 2.54
N GLU A 56 4.08 -17.96 2.36
CA GLU A 56 4.92 -17.92 1.16
C GLU A 56 4.10 -18.31 -0.07
N ARG A 57 3.34 -19.41 0.03
CA ARG A 57 2.54 -19.91 -1.10
C ARG A 57 1.38 -18.97 -1.45
N ALA A 58 0.75 -18.36 -0.44
CA ALA A 58 -0.25 -17.31 -0.64
C ALA A 58 0.35 -16.09 -1.35
N PHE A 59 1.56 -15.66 -0.94
CA PHE A 59 2.24 -14.53 -1.56
C PHE A 59 2.64 -14.83 -3.02
N GLU A 60 3.20 -16.01 -3.29
CA GLU A 60 3.50 -16.48 -4.65
C GLU A 60 2.28 -16.46 -5.56
N THR A 61 1.09 -16.81 -5.03
CA THR A 61 -0.16 -16.76 -5.78
C THR A 61 -0.51 -15.33 -6.21
N LEU A 62 -0.33 -14.35 -5.31
CA LEU A 62 -0.52 -12.93 -5.65
C LEU A 62 0.51 -12.45 -6.69
N VAL A 63 1.78 -12.86 -6.54
CA VAL A 63 2.85 -12.53 -7.49
C VAL A 63 2.54 -13.08 -8.88
N TRP A 64 2.15 -14.36 -8.97
CA TRP A 64 1.78 -14.96 -10.25
C TRP A 64 0.59 -14.26 -10.88
N ARG A 65 -0.45 -13.91 -10.11
CA ARG A 65 -1.59 -13.14 -10.63
C ARG A 65 -1.22 -11.72 -11.08
N SER A 66 -0.28 -11.08 -10.39
CA SER A 66 0.26 -9.77 -10.77
C SER A 66 1.03 -9.81 -12.09
N GLN A 67 1.83 -10.85 -12.30
CA GLN A 67 2.55 -11.07 -13.56
C GLN A 67 1.58 -11.35 -14.71
N GLU A 68 0.62 -12.26 -14.51
CA GLU A 68 -0.37 -12.63 -15.53
C GLU A 68 -1.23 -11.43 -15.98
N ALA A 69 -1.63 -10.59 -15.03
CA ALA A 69 -2.43 -9.40 -15.32
C ALA A 69 -1.58 -8.19 -15.75
N ASN A 70 -0.25 -8.26 -15.66
CA ASN A 70 0.67 -7.13 -15.82
C ASN A 70 0.27 -5.88 -15.00
N LEU A 71 -0.14 -6.10 -13.76
CA LEU A 71 -0.52 -5.05 -12.80
C LEU A 71 0.40 -5.06 -11.59
N LYS A 72 0.55 -3.93 -10.92
CA LYS A 72 1.32 -3.85 -9.67
C LYS A 72 0.71 -4.79 -8.63
N LEU A 73 1.54 -5.48 -7.86
CA LEU A 73 1.09 -6.43 -6.83
C LEU A 73 0.09 -5.83 -5.83
N ARG A 74 0.32 -4.58 -5.39
CA ARG A 74 -0.62 -3.83 -4.54
C ARG A 74 -2.00 -3.69 -5.18
N GLU A 75 -2.04 -3.44 -6.48
CA GLU A 75 -3.29 -3.27 -7.21
C GLU A 75 -4.06 -4.59 -7.31
N ILE A 76 -3.36 -5.71 -7.52
CA ILE A 76 -3.96 -7.04 -7.44
C ILE A 76 -4.53 -7.30 -6.04
N ALA A 77 -3.76 -7.04 -4.99
CA ALA A 77 -4.21 -7.25 -3.61
C ALA A 77 -5.45 -6.40 -3.29
N SER A 78 -5.45 -5.12 -3.67
CA SER A 78 -6.60 -4.22 -3.48
C SER A 78 -7.83 -4.67 -4.25
N ARG A 79 -7.68 -5.02 -5.54
CA ARG A 79 -8.81 -5.50 -6.36
C ARG A 79 -9.37 -6.83 -5.85
N PHE A 80 -8.50 -7.73 -5.39
CA PHE A 80 -8.91 -9.00 -4.79
C PHE A 80 -9.75 -8.78 -3.52
N LEU A 81 -9.26 -7.95 -2.60
CA LEU A 81 -9.99 -7.63 -1.37
C LEU A 81 -11.33 -6.92 -1.66
N ALA A 82 -11.35 -5.99 -2.63
CA ALA A 82 -12.59 -5.31 -3.03
C ALA A 82 -13.61 -6.28 -3.63
N ALA A 83 -13.19 -7.21 -4.48
CA ALA A 83 -14.06 -8.21 -5.07
C ALA A 83 -14.72 -9.10 -4.00
N LEU A 84 -13.98 -9.47 -2.96
CA LEU A 84 -14.52 -10.23 -1.84
C LEU A 84 -15.45 -9.39 -0.96
N ALA A 85 -15.11 -8.12 -0.70
CA ALA A 85 -15.95 -7.23 0.10
C ALA A 85 -17.34 -7.01 -0.51
N HIS A 86 -17.44 -7.01 -1.85
CA HIS A 86 -18.72 -6.91 -2.56
C HIS A 86 -19.56 -8.19 -2.51
N GLN A 87 -18.97 -9.32 -2.13
CA GLN A 87 -19.66 -10.59 -2.05
C GLN A 87 -19.91 -10.92 -0.59
N ALA A 88 -21.16 -10.80 -0.14
CA ALA A 88 -21.51 -11.22 1.20
C ALA A 88 -21.13 -12.70 1.39
N ALA A 89 -20.15 -12.97 2.26
CA ALA A 89 -19.74 -14.34 2.54
C ALA A 89 -20.96 -15.18 2.96
N SER A 90 -21.08 -16.37 2.38
CA SER A 90 -22.18 -17.27 2.70
C SER A 90 -22.10 -17.71 4.17
N PRO A 91 -23.22 -18.17 4.76
CA PRO A 91 -23.20 -18.75 6.09
C PRO A 91 -22.18 -19.89 6.25
N GLU A 92 -21.99 -20.68 5.19
CA GLU A 92 -21.02 -21.79 5.18
C GLU A 92 -19.57 -21.31 5.25
N THR A 93 -19.23 -20.15 4.66
CA THR A 93 -17.89 -19.56 4.76
C THR A 93 -17.69 -18.83 6.09
N ARG A 94 -18.73 -18.22 6.65
CA ARG A 94 -18.65 -17.47 7.93
C ARG A 94 -18.59 -18.40 9.14
N SER A 95 -19.35 -19.50 9.14
CA SER A 95 -19.48 -20.38 10.30
C SER A 95 -18.15 -20.91 10.86
N PRO A 96 -17.16 -21.35 10.05
CA PRO A 96 -15.86 -21.76 10.58
C PRO A 96 -15.05 -20.61 11.18
N ILE A 97 -15.17 -19.41 10.62
CA ILE A 97 -14.49 -18.20 11.11
C ILE A 97 -15.11 -17.78 12.45
N ASP A 98 -16.44 -17.72 12.52
CA ASP A 98 -17.17 -17.39 13.74
C ASP A 98 -16.85 -18.40 14.85
N GLN A 99 -16.83 -19.70 14.53
CA GLN A 99 -16.44 -20.73 15.48
C GLN A 99 -15.01 -20.51 15.99
N ALA A 100 -14.05 -20.28 15.10
CA ALA A 100 -12.65 -20.05 15.48
C ALA A 100 -12.51 -18.84 16.40
N LEU A 101 -13.24 -17.75 16.12
CA LEU A 101 -13.27 -16.54 16.96
C LEU A 101 -13.87 -16.80 18.35
N LEU A 102 -14.89 -17.65 18.44
CA LEU A 102 -15.57 -17.99 19.69
C LEU A 102 -14.79 -19.00 20.55
N THR A 103 -13.78 -19.68 19.99
CA THR A 103 -12.96 -20.68 20.70
C THR A 103 -11.54 -20.20 21.02
N LEU A 104 -11.26 -18.90 20.92
CA LEU A 104 -9.98 -18.34 21.33
C LEU A 104 -9.90 -18.30 22.87
N GLU A 105 -9.02 -19.10 23.47
CA GLU A 105 -8.63 -19.02 24.90
C GLU A 105 -7.42 -18.10 25.11
#